data_AF-A0A5C9AIH6-F1
#
_entry.id   AF-A0A5C9AIH6-F1
#
_cell.length_a   1.000
_cell.length_b   1.000
_cell.length_c   1.000
_cell.angle_alpha   90.00
_cell.angle_beta   90.00
_cell.angle_gamma   90.00
#
_symmetry.space_group_name_H-M   'P 1'
#
loop_
_entity.id
_entity.type
_entity.pdbx_description
1 polymer ?
#
loop_
_entity_poly.entity_id
_entity_poly.type
_entity_poly.pdbx_seq_one_letter_code
_entity_poly.pdbx_strand_id
1 'polypeptide(L)'
;MMANIWWSLPLTLIVFFAARKLAARYKFPLLNPLLVAMVVIIPFLMLTGISYDSYFKGSEVLNDLLQPAVVALAYPLYEQLHQIRARWKSIITICFIGSVVAMVTGTSVALLMGASPE
;
A
#
# COMPACT_ATOMS: atom_id res chain seq x y z
N MET A 1 -2.36 -22.34 7.88
CA MET A 1 -2.67 -21.81 6.54
C MET A 1 -4.17 -21.52 6.39
N MET A 2 -5.05 -22.52 6.45
CA MET A 2 -6.48 -22.36 6.13
C MET A 2 -7.38 -21.74 7.21
N ALA A 3 -6.96 -21.67 8.48
CA ALA A 3 -7.86 -21.24 9.57
C ALA A 3 -8.14 -19.72 9.59
N ASN A 4 -7.16 -18.90 9.20
CA ASN A 4 -7.28 -17.44 9.34
C ASN A 4 -7.88 -16.73 8.11
N ILE A 5 -7.93 -17.42 6.95
CA ILE A 5 -8.52 -16.90 5.72
C ILE A 5 -9.99 -16.52 5.93
N TRP A 6 -10.73 -17.32 6.69
CA TRP A 6 -12.17 -17.17 6.89
C TRP A 6 -12.59 -15.85 7.54
N TRP A 7 -11.72 -15.23 8.33
CA TRP A 7 -12.03 -13.96 8.99
C TRP A 7 -11.23 -12.78 8.39
N SER A 8 -9.95 -12.98 8.08
CA SER A 8 -9.07 -11.88 7.62
C SER A 8 -9.39 -11.41 6.20
N LEU A 9 -9.71 -12.34 5.29
CA LEU A 9 -9.99 -12.03 3.89
C LEU A 9 -11.34 -11.29 3.76
N PRO A 10 -12.45 -11.77 4.38
CA PRO A 10 -13.69 -11.00 4.41
C PRO A 10 -13.55 -9.65 5.12
N LEU A 11 -12.82 -9.58 6.24
CA LEU A 11 -12.56 -8.32 6.93
C LEU A 11 -11.89 -7.30 6.00
N THR A 12 -10.81 -7.71 5.32
CA THR A 12 -10.07 -6.84 4.39
C THR A 12 -10.96 -6.38 3.24
N LEU A 13 -11.74 -7.29 2.64
CA LEU A 13 -12.65 -6.96 1.55
C LEU A 13 -13.76 -6.00 2.00
N ILE A 14 -14.43 -6.28 3.12
CA ILE A 14 -15.52 -5.44 3.64
C ILE A 14 -15.01 -4.03 3.94
N VAL A 15 -13.88 -3.92 4.65
CA VAL A 15 -13.28 -2.62 4.98
C VAL A 15 -12.88 -1.88 3.71
N PHE A 16 -12.23 -2.56 2.75
CA PHE A 16 -11.81 -1.93 1.49
C PHE A 16 -13.00 -1.46 0.64
N PHE A 17 -14.06 -2.27 0.49
CA PHE A 17 -15.24 -1.87 -0.26
C PHE A 17 -16.02 -0.75 0.43
N ALA A 18 -16.11 -0.75 1.76
CA ALA A 18 -16.70 0.35 2.52
C ALA A 18 -15.88 1.63 2.34
N ALA A 19 -14.56 1.56 2.47
CA ALA A 19 -13.64 2.67 2.22
C ALA A 19 -13.74 3.18 0.77
N ARG A 20 -13.87 2.29 -0.22
CA ARG A 20 -14.08 2.64 -1.62
C ARG A 20 -15.40 3.36 -1.85
N LYS A 21 -16.48 2.90 -1.23
CA LYS A 21 -17.79 3.57 -1.30
C LYS A 21 -17.74 4.96 -0.66
N LEU A 22 -17.01 5.10 0.46
CA LEU A 22 -16.79 6.37 1.12
C LEU A 22 -15.97 7.33 0.24
N ALA A 23 -14.86 6.86 -0.32
CA ALA A 23 -14.01 7.61 -1.24
C ALA A 23 -14.79 8.12 -2.45
N ALA A 24 -15.62 7.26 -3.05
CA ALA A 24 -16.44 7.61 -4.21
C ALA A 24 -17.51 8.67 -3.89
N ARG A 25 -18.05 8.67 -2.65
CA ARG A 25 -19.08 9.62 -2.23
C ARG A 25 -18.53 11.02 -1.97
N TYR A 26 -17.39 11.11 -1.27
CA TYR A 26 -16.84 12.38 -0.83
C TYR A 26 -15.77 12.95 -1.77
N LYS A 27 -15.23 12.13 -2.69
CA LYS A 27 -14.20 12.50 -3.69
C LYS A 27 -13.04 13.34 -3.12
N PHE A 28 -12.71 13.12 -1.85
CA PHE A 28 -11.68 13.87 -1.15
C PHE A 28 -10.32 13.17 -1.33
N PRO A 29 -9.22 13.90 -1.63
CA PRO A 29 -7.92 13.28 -1.92
C PRO A 29 -7.37 12.40 -0.80
N LEU A 30 -7.66 12.72 0.47
CA LEU A 30 -7.22 11.93 1.62
C LEU A 30 -8.05 10.66 1.84
N LEU A 31 -9.24 10.54 1.24
CA LEU A 31 -10.08 9.34 1.34
C LEU A 31 -9.64 8.27 0.34
N ASN A 32 -8.34 8.05 0.18
CA ASN A 32 -7.84 6.94 -0.60
C ASN A 32 -8.32 5.63 0.06
N PRO A 33 -9.05 4.75 -0.66
CA PRO A 33 -9.57 3.50 -0.10
C PRO A 33 -8.50 2.66 0.60
N LEU A 34 -7.27 2.66 0.09
CA LEU A 34 -6.14 1.96 0.71
C LEU A 34 -5.74 2.57 2.04
N LEU A 35 -5.55 3.90 2.09
CA LEU A 35 -5.18 4.60 3.33
C LEU A 35 -6.25 4.43 4.40
N VAL A 36 -7.52 4.60 4.03
CA VAL A 36 -8.65 4.43 4.95
C VAL A 36 -8.71 2.99 5.46
N ALA A 37 -8.51 2.00 4.59
CA ALA A 37 -8.47 0.61 5.02
C ALA A 37 -7.33 0.32 6.00
N MET A 38 -6.12 0.83 5.76
CA MET A 38 -5.00 0.69 6.70
C MET A 38 -5.30 1.33 8.06
N VAL A 39 -5.82 2.55 8.06
CA VAL A 39 -6.17 3.29 9.30
C VAL A 39 -7.29 2.59 10.09
N VAL A 40 -8.13 1.80 9.44
CA VAL A 40 -9.17 1.01 10.13
C VAL A 40 -8.64 -0.34 10.61
N ILE A 41 -7.90 -1.07 9.77
CA ILE A 41 -7.44 -2.44 10.07
C ILE A 41 -6.35 -2.44 11.15
N ILE A 42 -5.40 -1.50 11.12
CA ILE A 42 -4.29 -1.47 12.08
C ILE A 42 -4.81 -1.33 13.53
N PRO A 43 -5.64 -0.32 13.87
CA PRO A 43 -6.22 -0.22 15.21
C PRO A 43 -7.14 -1.40 15.54
N PHE A 44 -7.88 -1.93 14.56
CA PHE A 44 -8.72 -3.11 14.79
C PHE A 44 -7.90 -4.32 15.25
N LEU A 45 -6.75 -4.59 14.61
CA LEU A 45 -5.85 -5.66 15.03
C LEU A 45 -5.26 -5.40 16.42
N MET A 46 -4.88 -4.15 16.71
CA MET A 46 -4.36 -3.77 18.02
C MET A 46 -5.40 -3.95 19.14
N LEU A 47 -6.65 -3.55 18.91
CA LEU A 47 -7.75 -3.65 19.89
C LEU A 47 -8.21 -5.09 20.10
N THR A 48 -8.19 -5.91 19.05
CA THR A 48 -8.58 -7.33 19.13
C THR A 48 -7.45 -8.23 19.62
N GLY A 49 -6.22 -7.72 19.74
CA GLY A 49 -5.04 -8.47 20.15
C GLY A 49 -4.62 -9.55 19.12
N ILE A 50 -5.13 -9.48 17.89
CA ILE A 50 -4.79 -10.45 16.86
C ILE A 50 -3.39 -10.13 16.32
N SER A 51 -2.50 -11.13 16.29
CA SER A 51 -1.16 -10.92 15.76
C SER A 51 -1.20 -10.58 14.26
N TYR A 52 -0.35 -9.63 13.86
CA TYR A 52 -0.20 -9.25 12.45
C TYR A 52 0.17 -10.47 11.59
N ASP A 53 1.01 -11.39 12.09
CA ASP A 53 1.35 -12.63 11.37
C ASP A 53 0.12 -13.50 11.05
N SER A 54 -0.86 -13.55 11.95
CA SER A 54 -2.09 -14.32 11.74
C SER A 54 -2.97 -13.67 10.67
N TYR A 55 -3.06 -12.33 10.68
CA TYR A 55 -3.75 -11.56 9.65
C TYR A 55 -3.05 -11.66 8.29
N PHE A 56 -1.72 -11.55 8.26
CA PHE A 56 -0.91 -11.62 7.05
C PHE A 56 -1.03 -12.99 6.37
N LYS A 57 -0.90 -14.08 7.15
CA LYS A 57 -1.13 -15.45 6.66
C LYS A 57 -2.56 -15.67 6.16
N GLY A 58 -3.55 -15.03 6.78
CA GLY A 58 -4.93 -15.12 6.32
C GLY A 58 -5.21 -14.32 5.04
N SER A 59 -4.41 -13.30 4.75
CA SER A 59 -4.48 -12.47 3.55
C SER A 59 -3.55 -12.93 2.43
N GLU A 60 -2.93 -14.11 2.56
CA GLU A 60 -1.94 -14.67 1.63
C GLU A 60 -2.48 -14.70 0.18
N VAL A 61 -3.74 -15.09 -0.02
CA VAL A 61 -4.39 -15.08 -1.34
C VAL A 61 -4.39 -13.69 -1.99
N LEU A 62 -4.60 -12.62 -1.20
CA LEU A 62 -4.54 -11.26 -1.74
C LEU A 62 -3.11 -10.87 -2.09
N ASN A 63 -2.13 -11.29 -1.30
CA ASN A 63 -0.71 -11.07 -1.57
C ASN A 63 -0.26 -11.83 -2.83
N ASP A 64 -0.72 -13.06 -3.04
CA ASP A 64 -0.44 -13.87 -4.24
C ASP A 64 -1.09 -13.31 -5.51
N LEU A 65 -2.15 -12.51 -5.34
CA LEU A 65 -2.75 -11.76 -6.44
C LEU A 65 -2.03 -10.44 -6.72
N LEU A 66 -1.15 -9.97 -5.82
CA LEU A 66 -0.36 -8.75 -6.08
C LEU A 66 0.65 -8.96 -7.19
N GLN A 67 1.29 -10.12 -7.29
CA GLN A 67 2.26 -10.37 -8.38
C GLN A 67 1.59 -10.29 -9.77
N PRO A 68 0.48 -11.00 -10.08
CA PRO A 68 -0.19 -10.86 -11.37
C PRO A 68 -0.79 -9.46 -11.56
N ALA A 69 -1.22 -8.77 -10.49
CA ALA A 69 -1.67 -7.39 -10.59
C ALA A 69 -0.54 -6.43 -10.98
N VAL A 70 0.67 -6.62 -10.46
CA VAL A 70 1.87 -5.84 -10.84
C VAL A 70 2.24 -6.10 -12.30
N VAL A 71 2.15 -7.35 -12.76
CA VAL A 71 2.36 -7.68 -14.19
C VAL A 71 1.29 -7.03 -15.07
N ALA A 72 0.03 -7.07 -14.66
CA ALA A 72 -1.06 -6.39 -15.38
C ALA A 72 -0.86 -4.86 -15.43
N LEU A 73 -0.30 -4.25 -14.36
CA LEU A 73 0.06 -2.84 -14.32
C LEU A 73 1.25 -2.50 -15.22
N ALA A 74 2.13 -3.46 -15.52
CA ALA A 74 3.21 -3.25 -16.47
C ALA A 74 2.70 -3.09 -17.92
N TYR A 75 1.53 -3.63 -18.25
CA TYR A 75 0.94 -3.50 -19.59
C TYR A 75 0.64 -2.04 -20.01
N PRO A 76 -0.10 -1.20 -19.24
CA PRO A 76 -0.30 0.19 -19.61
C PRO A 76 1.01 1.00 -19.63
N LEU A 77 2.00 0.61 -18.80
CA LEU A 77 3.33 1.20 -18.85
C LEU A 77 4.05 0.85 -20.17
N TYR A 78 3.89 -0.40 -20.63
CA TYR A 78 4.40 -0.87 -21.91
C TYR A 78 3.81 -0.08 -23.08
N GLU A 79 2.49 0.14 -23.10
CA GLU A 79 1.82 0.95 -24.14
C GLU A 79 2.34 2.40 -24.18
N GLN A 80 2.72 2.96 -23.03
CA GLN A 80 3.27 4.32 -22.93
C GLN A 80 4.80 4.38 -23.02
N LEU A 81 5.49 3.28 -23.36
CA LEU A 81 6.97 3.25 -23.41
C LEU A 81 7.56 4.29 -24.37
N HIS A 82 6.89 4.61 -25.47
CA HIS A 82 7.34 5.66 -26.38
C HIS A 82 7.42 7.03 -25.69
N GLN A 83 6.43 7.37 -24.86
CA GLN A 83 6.40 8.62 -24.11
C GLN A 83 7.45 8.62 -22.98
N ILE A 84 7.60 7.48 -22.30
CA ILE A 84 8.62 7.28 -21.26
C ILE A 84 10.01 7.43 -21.86
N ARG A 85 10.28 6.79 -23.01
CA ARG A 85 11.56 6.90 -23.72
C ARG A 85 11.80 8.33 -24.22
N ALA A 86 10.79 9.13 -24.54
CA ALA A 86 11.00 10.53 -24.88
C ALA A 86 11.46 11.37 -23.66
N ARG A 87 11.08 10.98 -22.44
CA ARG A 87 11.32 11.75 -21.20
C ARG A 87 12.21 11.03 -20.18
N TRP A 88 12.89 9.96 -20.57
CA TRP A 88 13.59 9.04 -19.66
C TRP A 88 14.61 9.73 -18.75
N LYS A 89 15.37 10.71 -19.28
CA LYS A 89 16.36 11.49 -18.49
C LYS A 89 15.69 12.25 -17.34
N SER A 90 14.52 12.84 -17.60
CA SER A 90 13.75 13.58 -16.60
C SER A 90 13.19 12.63 -15.54
N ILE A 91 12.59 11.52 -15.98
CA ILE A 91 12.02 10.51 -15.08
C ILE A 91 13.09 9.96 -14.13
N ILE A 92 14.25 9.52 -14.66
CA ILE A 92 15.33 8.98 -13.83
C ILE A 92 15.85 10.03 -12.85
N THR A 93 16.06 11.27 -13.29
CA THR A 93 16.56 12.34 -12.42
C THR A 93 15.59 12.65 -11.28
N ILE A 94 14.29 12.79 -11.60
CA ILE A 94 13.25 13.09 -10.61
C ILE A 94 13.10 11.93 -9.64
N CYS A 95 13.06 10.69 -10.14
CA CYS A 95 12.98 9.50 -9.29
C CYS A 95 14.20 9.39 -8.37
N PHE A 96 15.41 9.61 -8.89
CA PHE A 96 16.63 9.53 -8.09
C PHE A 96 16.65 10.58 -6.98
N ILE A 97 16.43 11.86 -7.33
CA ILE A 97 16.39 12.95 -6.35
C ILE A 97 15.25 12.71 -5.35
N GLY A 98 14.06 12.33 -5.83
CA GLY A 98 12.90 12.05 -4.99
C GLY A 98 13.16 10.91 -4.00
N SER A 99 13.78 9.82 -4.44
CA SER A 99 14.17 8.70 -3.57
C SER A 99 15.20 9.12 -2.53
N VAL A 100 16.25 9.85 -2.93
CA VAL A 100 17.27 10.36 -1.99
C VAL A 100 16.63 11.28 -0.95
N VAL A 101 15.80 12.23 -1.38
CA VAL A 101 15.09 13.14 -0.47
C VAL A 101 14.15 12.36 0.45
N ALA A 102 13.39 11.39 -0.06
CA ALA A 102 12.46 10.58 0.74
C ALA A 102 13.20 9.76 1.80
N MET A 103 14.33 9.14 1.44
CA MET A 103 15.17 8.41 2.40
C MET A 103 15.72 9.34 3.48
N VAL A 104 16.36 10.46 3.08
CA VAL A 104 16.96 11.40 4.02
C VAL A 104 15.92 12.00 4.96
N THR A 105 14.80 12.47 4.43
CA THR A 105 13.72 13.06 5.23
C THR A 105 13.05 12.03 6.13
N GLY A 106 12.72 10.85 5.60
CA GLY A 106 12.14 9.76 6.37
C GLY A 106 13.02 9.32 7.53
N THR A 107 14.31 9.04 7.26
CA THR A 107 15.27 8.67 8.31
C THR A 107 15.49 9.80 9.31
N SER A 108 15.61 11.05 8.86
CA SER A 108 15.80 12.19 9.78
C SER A 108 14.61 12.36 10.73
N VAL A 109 13.37 12.28 10.21
CA VAL A 109 12.17 12.37 11.05
C VAL A 109 12.08 11.19 12.01
N ALA A 110 12.38 9.97 11.56
CA ALA A 110 12.39 8.79 12.42
C ALA A 110 13.39 8.93 13.58
N LEU A 111 14.63 9.35 13.31
CA LEU A 111 15.65 9.57 14.33
C LEU A 111 15.26 10.69 15.30
N LEU A 112 14.65 11.79 14.81
CA LEU A 112 14.15 12.88 15.66
C LEU A 112 13.00 12.43 16.58
N MET A 113 12.19 11.47 16.15
CA MET A 113 11.12 10.86 16.94
C MET A 113 11.62 9.75 17.89
N GLY A 114 12.94 9.50 17.93
CA GLY A 114 13.56 8.54 18.84
C GLY A 114 13.68 7.12 18.30
N ALA A 115 13.58 6.92 16.98
CA ALA A 115 13.89 5.63 16.36
C ALA A 115 15.38 5.31 16.50
N SER A 116 15.72 4.05 16.80
CA SER A 116 17.08 3.53 16.75
C SER A 116 17.53 3.31 15.30
N PRO A 117 18.84 3.35 14.99
CA PRO A 117 19.39 2.96 13.69
C PRO A 117 19.26 1.45 13.35
N GLU A 118 18.63 0.69 14.24
CA GLU A 118 18.37 -0.76 14.17
C GLU A 118 16.95 -0.99 13.67
#